data_AF-A0A9J6E4F1-F1
#
_entry.id   AF-A0A9J6E4F1-F1
#
_cell.length_a   1.000
_cell.length_b   1.000
_cell.length_c   1.000
_cell.angle_alpha   90.00
_cell.angle_beta   90.00
_cell.angle_gamma   90.00
#
_symmetry.space_group_name_H-M   'P 1'
#
loop_
_entity.id
_entity.type
_entity.pdbx_description
1 polymer ?
#
loop_
_entity_poly.entity_id
_entity_poly.type
_entity_poly.pdbx_seq_one_letter_code
_entity_poly.pdbx_strand_id
1 'polypeptide(L)'
;MRTRDTHARTRGTARGPFPGSEIKEFASQHFPLISQILGMVPRQMLLIFKTNDLLRGIESSLDFFGLHQNKQKILEVAEKSTGCHQKNVTQSTYPKLEEALLVWLKSTVASNVPVSGILLKQKAEMMALQRTLKDLGSVMAG
;
A
#
# COMPACT_ATOMS: atom_id res chain seq x y z
N MET A 1 47.67 -0.68 -42.69
CA MET A 1 47.22 -0.02 -41.45
C MET A 1 45.80 0.49 -41.66
N ARG A 2 44.79 -0.09 -41.00
CA ARG A 2 43.40 0.41 -41.03
C ARG A 2 43.14 1.15 -39.71
N THR A 3 42.91 2.45 -39.79
CA THR A 3 42.39 3.24 -38.67
C THR A 3 40.92 2.87 -38.46
N ARG A 4 40.54 2.53 -37.23
CA ARG A 4 39.14 2.36 -36.82
C ARG A 4 38.72 3.62 -36.10
N ASP A 5 38.04 4.51 -36.80
CA ASP A 5 37.35 5.65 -36.20
C ASP A 5 36.11 5.14 -35.47
N THR A 6 36.11 5.27 -34.15
CA THR A 6 34.94 4.99 -33.31
C THR A 6 34.25 6.31 -33.04
N HIS A 7 33.27 6.67 -33.88
CA HIS A 7 32.40 7.80 -33.57
C HIS A 7 31.51 7.44 -32.37
N ALA A 8 31.85 8.04 -31.23
CA ALA A 8 31.06 8.06 -30.02
C ALA A 8 29.67 8.64 -30.33
N ARG A 9 28.68 7.74 -30.41
CA ARG A 9 27.28 8.08 -30.55
C ARG A 9 26.77 8.64 -29.23
N THR A 10 26.93 9.93 -29.01
CA THR A 10 26.28 10.66 -27.91
C THR A 10 24.79 10.75 -28.21
N ARG A 11 24.05 9.66 -27.93
CA ARG A 11 22.59 9.72 -27.81
C ARG A 11 22.29 10.50 -26.54
N GLY A 12 22.08 11.80 -26.70
CA GLY A 12 21.40 12.64 -25.73
C GLY A 12 20.08 11.96 -25.39
N THR A 13 20.03 11.33 -24.22
CA THR A 13 18.78 10.91 -23.62
C THR A 13 18.08 12.19 -23.19
N ALA A 14 17.16 12.65 -24.02
CA ALA A 14 16.15 13.62 -23.63
C ALA A 14 15.34 12.99 -22.49
N ARG A 15 15.87 13.12 -21.28
CA ARG A 15 15.20 12.81 -20.03
C ARG A 15 14.07 13.81 -19.91
N GLY A 16 12.83 13.37 -20.19
CA GLY A 16 11.63 14.13 -19.90
C GLY A 16 11.58 14.55 -18.42
N PRO A 17 10.66 15.46 -18.03
CA PRO A 17 10.62 16.01 -16.68
C PRO A 17 10.51 14.88 -15.65
N PHE A 18 11.58 14.63 -14.92
CA PHE A 18 11.54 13.73 -13.77
C PHE A 18 10.92 14.53 -12.63
N PRO A 19 9.93 14.03 -11.88
CA PRO A 19 9.34 14.77 -10.75
C PRO A 19 10.36 15.21 -9.67
N GLY A 20 11.59 14.69 -9.71
CA GLY A 20 12.71 15.16 -8.90
C GLY A 20 13.40 16.45 -9.38
N SER A 21 13.21 16.90 -10.64
CA SER A 21 13.79 18.17 -11.11
C SER A 21 13.11 19.36 -10.46
N GLU A 22 11.78 19.33 -10.33
CA GLU A 22 10.98 20.39 -9.68
C GLU A 22 11.34 20.53 -8.20
N ILE A 23 11.47 19.41 -7.49
CA ILE A 23 11.88 19.39 -6.08
C ILE A 23 13.31 19.93 -5.93
N LYS A 24 14.21 19.57 -6.84
CA LYS A 24 15.60 20.04 -6.83
C LYS A 24 15.70 21.53 -7.16
N GLU A 25 14.90 22.04 -8.10
CA GLU A 25 14.84 23.45 -8.45
C GLU A 25 14.28 24.28 -7.29
N PHE A 26 13.19 23.83 -6.69
CA PHE A 26 12.58 24.45 -5.52
C PHE A 26 13.54 24.46 -4.31
N ALA A 27 14.21 23.34 -4.06
CA ALA A 27 15.23 23.27 -3.00
C ALA A 27 16.42 24.21 -3.28
N SER A 28 16.84 24.35 -4.55
CA SER A 28 17.93 25.24 -4.94
C SER A 28 17.57 26.71 -4.73
N GLN A 29 16.32 27.09 -4.97
CA GLN A 29 15.81 28.45 -4.73
C GLN A 29 15.81 28.82 -3.23
N HIS A 30 15.63 27.85 -2.34
CA HIS A 30 15.57 28.09 -0.89
C HIS A 30 16.86 27.74 -0.15
N PHE A 31 17.83 27.09 -0.81
CA PHE A 31 19.10 26.71 -0.23
C PHE A 31 19.89 27.87 0.44
N PRO A 32 19.91 29.10 -0.11
CA PRO A 32 20.58 30.22 0.55
C PRO A 32 19.95 30.58 1.90
N LEU A 33 18.62 30.61 1.97
CA LEU A 33 17.88 30.91 3.19
C LEU A 33 18.07 29.79 4.24
N ILE A 34 18.01 28.53 3.80
CA ILE A 34 18.26 27.37 4.65
C ILE A 34 19.67 27.44 5.24
N SER A 35 20.68 27.78 4.43
CA SER A 35 22.06 27.92 4.88
C SER A 35 22.25 29.07 5.87
N GLN A 36 21.54 30.19 5.68
CA GLN A 36 21.57 31.32 6.60
C GLN A 36 21.00 30.94 7.97
N ILE A 37 19.84 30.27 8.00
CA ILE A 37 19.20 29.83 9.25
C ILE A 37 20.08 28.80 9.97
N LEU A 38 20.60 27.81 9.24
CA LEU A 38 21.50 26.81 9.80
C LEU A 38 22.82 27.42 10.31
N GLY A 39 23.30 28.49 9.68
CA GLY A 39 24.47 29.24 10.14
C GLY A 39 24.27 29.96 11.47
N MET A 40 23.02 30.28 11.82
CA MET A 40 22.67 30.88 13.13
C MET A 40 22.54 29.84 14.25
N VAL A 41 22.50 28.55 13.90
CA VAL A 41 22.39 27.46 14.87
C VAL A 41 23.79 27.09 15.42
N PRO A 42 23.97 27.00 16.75
CA PRO A 42 25.23 26.57 17.35
C PRO A 42 25.69 25.19 16.83
N ARG A 43 27.00 25.02 16.66
CA ARG A 43 27.61 23.81 16.07
C ARG A 43 27.21 22.52 16.81
N GLN A 44 27.04 22.59 18.12
CA GLN A 44 26.61 21.46 18.94
C GLN A 44 25.20 20.99 18.56
N MET A 45 24.29 21.92 18.24
CA MET A 45 22.92 21.62 17.84
C MET A 45 22.84 21.08 16.40
N LEU A 46 23.69 21.58 15.49
CA LEU A 46 23.85 20.99 14.15
C LEU A 46 24.37 19.55 14.21
N LEU A 47 25.29 19.27 15.14
CA LEU A 47 25.81 17.91 15.35
C LEU A 47 24.70 16.97 15.85
N ILE A 48 23.86 17.45 16.78
CA ILE A 48 22.68 16.70 17.27
C ILE A 48 21.72 16.38 16.11
N PHE A 49 21.42 17.35 15.25
CA PHE A 49 20.57 17.10 14.08
C PHE A 49 21.17 16.07 13.13
N LYS A 50 22.47 16.19 12.84
CA LYS A 50 23.19 15.23 12.00
C LYS A 50 23.16 13.82 12.59
N THR A 51 23.34 13.68 13.91
CA THR A 51 23.26 12.37 14.57
C THR A 51 21.84 11.83 14.56
N ASN A 52 20.82 12.67 14.72
CA ASN A 52 19.42 12.25 14.68
C ASN A 52 19.01 11.77 13.27
N ASP A 53 19.48 12.44 12.22
CA ASP A 53 19.24 12.01 10.84
C ASP A 53 19.96 10.69 10.53
N LEU A 54 21.17 10.50 11.07
CA LEU A 54 21.89 9.22 10.94
C LEU A 54 21.15 8.08 11.66
N LEU A 55 20.65 8.33 12.88
CA LEU A 55 19.86 7.35 13.62
C LEU A 55 18.58 6.98 12.86
N ARG A 56 17.85 7.96 12.32
CA ARG A 56 16.67 7.70 11.47
C ARG A 56 17.01 6.89 10.22
N GLY A 57 18.18 7.14 9.61
CA GLY A 57 18.66 6.36 8.47
C GLY A 57 18.98 4.91 8.84
N ILE A 58 19.56 4.70 10.03
CA ILE A 58 19.83 3.36 10.57
C ILE A 58 18.52 2.64 10.91
N GLU A 59 17.58 3.29 11.59
CA GLU A 59 16.24 2.76 11.87
C GLU A 59 15.52 2.37 10.59
N SER A 60 15.47 3.26 9.60
CA SER A 60 14.83 2.98 8.31
C SER A 60 15.49 1.80 7.58
N SER A 61 16.82 1.69 7.68
CA SER A 61 17.55 0.57 7.10
C SER A 61 17.25 -0.73 7.84
N LEU A 62 17.27 -0.72 9.17
CA LEU A 62 16.98 -1.87 10.01
C LEU A 62 15.52 -2.32 9.90
N ASP A 63 14.57 -1.40 9.84
CA ASP A 63 13.16 -1.70 9.60
C ASP A 63 12.96 -2.27 8.20
N PHE A 64 13.64 -1.73 7.19
CA PHE A 64 13.61 -2.29 5.85
C PHE A 64 14.17 -3.71 5.84
N PHE A 65 15.35 -3.96 6.43
CA PHE A 65 15.94 -5.30 6.45
C PHE A 65 15.17 -6.29 7.35
N GLY A 66 14.73 -5.86 8.53
CA GLY A 66 14.04 -6.68 9.52
C GLY A 66 12.62 -7.03 9.11
N LEU A 67 11.83 -6.04 8.67
CA LEU A 67 10.46 -6.26 8.25
C LEU A 67 10.39 -6.96 6.89
N HIS A 68 11.26 -6.62 5.93
CA HIS A 68 11.24 -7.24 4.60
C HIS A 68 11.63 -8.72 4.66
N GLN A 69 12.71 -9.07 5.38
CA GLN A 69 13.15 -10.46 5.49
C GLN A 69 12.17 -11.32 6.29
N ASN A 70 11.59 -10.77 7.37
CA ASN A 70 10.57 -11.49 8.14
C ASN A 70 9.26 -11.61 7.36
N LYS A 71 8.81 -10.55 6.67
CA LYS A 71 7.63 -10.58 5.80
C LYS A 71 7.80 -11.59 4.67
N GLN A 72 8.95 -11.62 3.99
CA GLN A 72 9.22 -12.59 2.92
C GLN A 72 9.24 -14.02 3.46
N LYS A 73 9.95 -14.28 4.56
CA LYS A 73 9.98 -15.60 5.19
C LYS A 73 8.61 -16.05 5.70
N ILE A 74 7.84 -15.16 6.32
CA ILE A 74 6.49 -15.45 6.82
C ILE A 74 5.52 -15.66 5.65
N LEU A 75 5.62 -14.87 4.57
CA LEU A 75 4.80 -15.04 3.37
C LEU A 75 5.15 -16.35 2.65
N GLU A 76 6.43 -16.67 2.49
CA GLU A 76 6.90 -17.92 1.89
C GLU A 76 6.50 -19.14 2.73
N VAL A 77 6.62 -19.06 4.05
CA VAL A 77 6.11 -20.10 4.96
C VAL A 77 4.60 -20.19 4.85
N ALA A 78 3.86 -19.09 4.80
CA ALA A 78 2.40 -19.10 4.67
C ALA A 78 1.91 -19.64 3.31
N GLU A 79 2.63 -19.37 2.22
CA GLU A 79 2.32 -19.88 0.87
C GLU A 79 2.69 -21.36 0.72
N LYS A 80 3.79 -21.81 1.33
CA LYS A 80 4.15 -23.24 1.43
C LYS A 80 3.26 -24.00 2.41
N SER A 81 2.69 -23.30 3.39
CA SER A 81 1.65 -23.79 4.30
C SER A 81 0.29 -23.69 3.62
N THR A 82 0.05 -24.46 2.56
CA THR A 82 -1.31 -24.71 2.08
C THR A 82 -2.14 -25.56 3.07
N GLY A 83 -1.65 -25.77 4.29
CA GLY A 83 -2.34 -26.44 5.39
C GLY A 83 -2.30 -25.63 6.68
N CYS A 84 -3.46 -25.57 7.34
CA CYS A 84 -3.66 -25.19 8.75
C CYS A 84 -3.82 -23.70 9.10
N HIS A 85 -4.55 -22.93 8.31
CA HIS A 85 -5.65 -22.16 8.92
C HIS A 85 -6.95 -22.59 8.25
N GLN A 86 -7.40 -23.81 8.60
CA GLN A 86 -8.82 -24.11 8.52
C GLN A 86 -9.49 -23.13 9.48
N LYS A 87 -9.93 -21.98 8.95
CA LYS A 87 -10.91 -21.14 9.63
C LYS A 87 -12.02 -22.10 10.01
N ASN A 88 -12.35 -22.19 11.29
CA ASN A 88 -13.53 -22.92 11.73
C ASN A 88 -14.68 -22.43 10.86
N VAL A 89 -15.11 -23.23 9.89
CA VAL A 89 -16.34 -22.98 9.15
C VAL A 89 -17.43 -23.40 10.12
N THR A 90 -17.70 -22.53 11.10
CA THR A 90 -18.94 -22.58 11.83
C THR A 90 -20.02 -22.45 10.77
N GLN A 91 -20.79 -23.51 10.55
CA GLN A 91 -21.93 -23.48 9.64
C GLN A 91 -22.80 -22.30 10.04
N SER A 92 -22.90 -21.29 9.16
CA SER A 92 -23.68 -20.12 9.49
C SER A 92 -25.15 -20.53 9.59
N THR A 93 -25.85 -19.91 10.53
CA THR A 93 -27.29 -20.13 10.74
C THR A 93 -28.10 -19.79 9.48
N TYR A 94 -27.54 -19.02 8.54
CA TYR A 94 -28.20 -18.57 7.31
C TYR A 94 -27.27 -18.69 6.06
N PRO A 95 -27.05 -19.91 5.53
CA PRO A 95 -26.06 -20.15 4.47
C PRO A 95 -26.37 -19.41 3.16
N LYS A 96 -27.66 -19.25 2.82
CA LYS A 96 -28.10 -18.54 1.62
C LYS A 96 -27.85 -17.03 1.68
N LEU A 97 -27.89 -16.46 2.89
CA LEU A 97 -27.60 -15.03 3.11
C LEU A 97 -26.09 -14.79 3.05
N GLU A 98 -25.32 -15.70 3.65
CA GLU A 98 -23.86 -15.65 3.65
C GLU A 98 -23.30 -15.77 2.22
N GLU A 99 -23.83 -16.67 1.39
CA GLU A 99 -23.42 -16.80 -0.01
C GLU A 99 -23.61 -15.49 -0.80
N ALA A 100 -24.78 -14.86 -0.65
CA ALA A 100 -25.07 -13.58 -1.30
C ALA A 100 -24.15 -12.44 -0.80
N LEU A 101 -23.87 -12.40 0.50
CA LEU A 101 -22.94 -11.45 1.10
C LEU A 101 -21.51 -11.66 0.61
N LEU A 102 -21.05 -12.91 0.50
CA LEU A 102 -19.71 -13.24 0.02
C LEU A 102 -19.52 -12.87 -1.44
N VAL A 103 -20.52 -13.12 -2.30
CA VAL A 103 -20.47 -12.70 -3.71
C VAL A 103 -20.38 -11.18 -3.81
N TRP A 104 -21.20 -10.44 -3.05
CA TRP A 104 -21.17 -8.98 -3.06
C TRP A 104 -19.85 -8.42 -2.51
N LEU A 105 -19.32 -9.00 -1.44
CA LEU A 105 -18.05 -8.57 -0.85
C LEU A 105 -16.90 -8.74 -1.85
N LYS A 106 -16.84 -9.87 -2.56
CA LYS A 106 -15.85 -10.12 -3.61
C LYS A 106 -15.92 -9.08 -4.73
N SER A 107 -17.12 -8.73 -5.19
CA SER A 107 -17.31 -7.66 -6.19
C SER A 107 -16.90 -6.28 -5.68
N THR A 108 -17.12 -6.00 -4.40
CA THR A 108 -16.81 -4.71 -3.77
C THR A 108 -15.30 -4.53 -3.55
N VAL A 109 -14.63 -5.59 -3.10
CA VAL A 109 -13.16 -5.63 -2.95
C VAL A 109 -12.47 -5.46 -4.30
N ALA A 110 -13.01 -6.06 -5.38
CA ALA A 110 -12.51 -5.85 -6.74
C ALA A 110 -12.62 -4.40 -7.22
N SER A 111 -13.47 -3.59 -6.58
CA SER A 111 -13.67 -2.17 -6.89
C SER A 111 -12.84 -1.24 -5.99
N ASN A 112 -11.93 -1.77 -5.16
CA ASN A 112 -11.08 -1.00 -4.22
C ASN A 112 -11.85 -0.10 -3.23
N VAL A 113 -13.10 -0.45 -2.89
CA VAL A 113 -13.88 0.31 -1.93
C VAL A 113 -13.59 -0.21 -0.50
N PRO A 114 -13.22 0.65 0.46
CA PRO A 114 -13.03 0.22 1.84
C PRO A 114 -14.36 -0.19 2.46
N VAL A 115 -14.51 -1.48 2.79
CA VAL A 115 -15.73 -2.01 3.42
C VAL A 115 -15.61 -1.89 4.93
N SER A 116 -16.33 -0.92 5.50
CA SER A 116 -16.49 -0.76 6.94
C SER A 116 -17.48 -1.79 7.52
N GLY A 117 -17.27 -2.21 8.76
CA GLY A 117 -18.18 -3.14 9.46
C GLY A 117 -19.63 -2.65 9.54
N ILE A 118 -19.84 -1.32 9.58
CA ILE A 118 -21.17 -0.71 9.56
C ILE A 118 -21.85 -0.95 8.20
N LEU A 119 -21.12 -0.74 7.10
CA LEU A 119 -21.63 -0.95 5.74
C LEU A 119 -21.96 -2.42 5.49
N LEU A 120 -21.13 -3.33 6.00
CA LEU A 120 -21.35 -4.76 5.91
C LEU A 120 -22.62 -5.19 6.64
N LYS A 121 -22.86 -4.65 7.85
CA LYS A 121 -24.08 -4.91 8.63
C LYS A 121 -25.33 -4.39 7.92
N GLN A 122 -25.30 -3.15 7.44
CA GLN A 122 -26.41 -2.56 6.68
C GLN A 122 -26.72 -3.37 5.42
N LYS A 123 -25.67 -3.83 4.71
CA LYS A 123 -25.86 -4.65 3.52
C LYS A 123 -26.48 -6.02 3.86
N ALA A 124 -26.07 -6.63 4.96
CA ALA A 124 -26.64 -7.88 5.44
C ALA A 124 -28.13 -7.76 5.78
N GLU A 125 -28.51 -6.68 6.49
CA GLU A 125 -29.91 -6.38 6.81
C GLU A 125 -30.74 -6.18 5.54
N MET A 126 -30.24 -5.42 4.56
CA MET A 126 -30.91 -5.25 3.26
C MET A 126 -31.09 -6.57 2.51
N MET A 127 -30.07 -7.41 2.45
CA MET A 127 -30.15 -8.70 1.76
C MET A 127 -31.11 -9.66 2.45
N ALA A 128 -31.18 -9.63 3.78
CA ALA A 128 -32.14 -10.41 4.55
C ALA A 128 -33.58 -9.98 4.26
N LEU A 129 -33.84 -8.66 4.20
CA LEU A 129 -35.15 -8.10 3.83
C LEU A 129 -35.55 -8.43 2.38
N GLN A 130 -34.62 -8.32 1.44
CA GLN A 130 -34.85 -8.71 0.05
C GLN A 130 -35.21 -10.20 -0.09
N ARG A 131 -34.63 -11.06 0.76
CA ARG A 131 -34.90 -12.49 0.75
C ARG A 131 -36.26 -12.82 1.37
N THR A 132 -36.62 -12.18 2.49
CA THR A 132 -37.94 -12.35 3.12
C THR A 132 -39.08 -11.92 2.22
N LEU A 133 -38.91 -10.83 1.46
CA LEU A 133 -39.89 -10.40 0.46
C LEU A 133 -40.03 -11.38 -0.70
N LYS A 134 -38.94 -12.05 -1.12
CA LYS A 134 -39.00 -13.11 -2.15
C LYS A 134 -39.68 -14.38 -1.65
N ASP A 135 -39.47 -14.77 -0.40
CA ASP A 135 -40.15 -15.94 0.19
C ASP A 135 -41.65 -15.68 0.36
N LEU A 136 -42.05 -14.45 0.73
CA LEU A 136 -43.47 -14.05 0.81
C LEU A 136 -44.14 -13.96 -0.57
N GLY A 137 -43.43 -13.44 -1.58
CA GLY A 137 -43.93 -13.39 -2.96
C GLY A 137 -44.09 -14.76 -3.62
N SER A 138 -43.31 -15.77 -3.19
CA SER A 138 -43.44 -17.14 -3.69
C SER A 138 -44.64 -17.90 -3.11
N VAL A 139 -45.14 -17.50 -1.94
CA VAL A 139 -46.32 -18.10 -1.30
C VAL A 139 -47.64 -17.53 -1.85
N MET A 140 -47.62 -16.32 -2.39
CA MET A 140 -48.80 -15.65 -2.98
C MET A 140 -49.00 -15.94 -4.49
N ALA A 141 -48.07 -16.67 -5.12
CA ALA A 141 -48.10 -17.00 -6.55
C ALA A 141 -48.34 -18.49 -6.83
N GLY A 142 -48.76 -19.27 -5.82
CA GLY A 142 -49.12 -20.69 -5.91
C GLY A 142 -50.60 -20.92 -5.61
#